data_AF-A0A2V9CW93-F1
#
_entry.id   AF-A0A2V9CW93-F1
#
_cell.length_a   1.000
_cell.length_b   1.000
_cell.length_c   1.000
_cell.angle_alpha   90.00
_cell.angle_beta   90.00
_cell.angle_gamma   90.00
#
_symmetry.space_group_name_H-M   'P 1'
#
loop_
_entity.id
_entity.type
_entity.pdbx_description
1 polymer ?
#
loop_
_entity_poly.entity_id
_entity_poly.type
_entity_poly.pdbx_seq_one_letter_code
_entity_poly.pdbx_strand_id
1 'polypeptide(L)'
;MNSSVTVCGREVRVRGRLIRIARLNGDKYLFLGNPEPMLEGLRKSGKRIDLFTFIQKLPETSPKYPYPMEWDNFAALPVSTFDHWWEQQINNKTRNAARQADKKGVIVREVPFDDALVQGIWEVYNESPVRQGKPNAHYGKDFKTIYREEATHLENSIFIGAFLDQKMIGFIKLVYDETRTQAGLMNIVSMIGHRDKAPTNALVAQAVRSCAERGIRYLVYSNFAYGKKQRDSLSDFKERNGFQRVDVPRYYVPLSRIGWAAFRLGLHKNFADHLPEPLLARLREVRKAWYNRKLLLATEGS
;
A
#
# COMPACT_ATOMS: atom_id res chain seq x y z
N MET A 1 10.31 -10.21 17.27
CA MET A 1 9.38 -11.37 17.30
C MET A 1 8.07 -10.87 16.74
N ASN A 2 7.62 -11.42 15.62
CA ASN A 2 6.30 -11.13 15.07
C ASN A 2 5.36 -12.22 15.56
N SER A 3 4.22 -11.85 16.11
CA SER A 3 3.16 -12.79 16.47
C SER A 3 1.82 -12.25 15.97
N SER A 4 0.83 -13.13 15.85
CA SER A 4 -0.54 -12.73 15.53
C SER A 4 -1.51 -13.28 16.56
N VAL A 5 -2.65 -12.62 16.74
CA VAL A 5 -3.75 -13.07 17.59
C VAL A 5 -5.07 -12.83 16.87
N THR A 6 -6.01 -13.75 16.98
CA THR A 6 -7.33 -13.59 16.39
C THR A 6 -8.29 -13.04 17.44
N VAL A 7 -8.93 -11.92 17.14
CA VAL A 7 -9.92 -11.27 18.00
C VAL A 7 -11.11 -10.85 17.14
N CYS A 8 -12.33 -11.18 17.55
CA CYS A 8 -13.56 -10.89 16.81
C CYS A 8 -13.50 -11.35 15.33
N GLY A 9 -12.93 -12.54 15.09
CA GLY A 9 -12.76 -13.09 13.73
C GLY A 9 -11.71 -12.38 12.87
N ARG A 10 -11.02 -11.35 13.38
CA ARG A 10 -9.97 -10.62 12.66
C ARG A 10 -8.60 -10.98 13.21
N GLU A 11 -7.65 -11.19 12.31
CA GLU A 11 -6.26 -11.37 12.69
C GLU A 11 -5.63 -10.01 13.04
N VAL A 12 -4.95 -9.94 14.18
CA VAL A 12 -4.21 -8.78 14.68
C VAL A 12 -2.73 -9.13 14.73
N ARG A 13 -1.89 -8.37 14.04
CA ARG A 13 -0.43 -8.54 14.03
C ARG A 13 0.20 -7.71 15.13
N VAL A 14 1.03 -8.35 15.95
CA VAL A 14 1.82 -7.73 17.02
C VAL A 14 3.28 -7.68 16.59
N ARG A 15 3.87 -6.47 16.65
CA ARG A 15 5.27 -6.22 16.32
C ARG A 15 6.00 -5.53 17.47
N GLY A 16 7.31 -5.68 17.49
CA GLY A 16 8.20 -5.09 18.49
C GLY A 16 8.65 -6.07 19.56
N ARG A 17 9.71 -5.70 20.28
CA ARG A 17 10.29 -6.51 21.37
C ARG A 17 10.11 -5.83 22.72
N LEU A 18 10.54 -4.57 22.82
CA LEU A 18 10.46 -3.75 24.03
C LEU A 18 9.05 -3.17 24.22
N ILE A 19 8.54 -2.52 23.17
CA ILE A 19 7.17 -2.03 23.08
C ILE A 19 6.46 -2.89 22.04
N ARG A 20 5.37 -3.56 22.43
CA ARG A 20 4.56 -4.41 21.54
C ARG A 20 3.38 -3.62 21.00
N ILE A 21 3.42 -3.34 19.70
CA ILE A 21 2.37 -2.59 19.00
C ILE A 21 1.56 -3.56 18.16
N ALA A 22 0.26 -3.60 18.42
CA ALA A 22 -0.72 -4.38 17.70
C ALA A 22 -1.46 -3.51 16.67
N ARG A 23 -1.79 -4.10 15.51
CA ARG A 23 -2.64 -3.51 14.47
C ARG A 23 -3.36 -4.61 13.70
N LEU A 24 -4.46 -4.28 13.05
CA LEU A 24 -5.15 -5.23 12.17
C LEU A 24 -4.19 -5.81 11.12
N ASN A 25 -4.33 -7.10 10.83
CA ASN A 25 -3.81 -7.63 9.57
C ASN A 25 -4.60 -6.96 8.43
N GLY A 26 -3.90 -6.39 7.45
CA GLY A 26 -4.54 -5.51 6.47
C GLY A 26 -4.80 -4.07 6.96
N ASP A 27 -4.08 -3.58 7.98
CA ASP A 27 -4.08 -2.14 8.34
C ASP A 27 -4.00 -1.25 7.08
N LYS A 28 -4.87 -0.22 7.02
CA LYS A 28 -5.13 0.66 5.85
C LYS A 28 -6.03 0.09 4.74
N TYR A 29 -6.40 -1.19 4.81
CA TYR A 29 -7.36 -1.83 3.90
C TYR A 29 -8.60 -2.32 4.67
N LEU A 30 -8.40 -2.79 5.90
CA LEU A 30 -9.46 -3.19 6.82
C LEU A 30 -9.59 -2.15 7.94
N PHE A 31 -10.83 -1.87 8.31
CA PHE A 31 -11.19 -0.81 9.25
C PHE A 31 -12.09 -1.33 10.37
N LEU A 32 -12.09 -0.61 11.49
CA LEU A 32 -12.98 -0.88 12.63
C LEU A 32 -14.13 0.12 12.62
N GLY A 33 -15.36 -0.40 12.57
CA GLY A 33 -16.57 0.41 12.74
C GLY A 33 -16.82 0.77 14.21
N ASN A 34 -16.65 -0.19 15.13
CA ASN A 34 -16.61 0.04 16.57
C ASN A 34 -15.33 -0.60 17.13
N PRO A 35 -14.40 0.17 17.73
CA PRO A 35 -13.16 -0.37 18.26
C PRO A 35 -13.34 -1.13 19.58
N GLU A 36 -14.41 -0.91 20.35
CA GLU A 36 -14.53 -1.45 21.71
C GLU A 36 -14.48 -2.98 21.80
N PRO A 37 -15.22 -3.76 20.98
CA PRO A 37 -15.13 -5.23 21.02
C PRO A 37 -13.72 -5.74 20.73
N MET A 38 -13.00 -5.09 19.81
CA MET A 38 -11.61 -5.41 19.50
C MET A 38 -10.70 -5.13 20.70
N LEU A 39 -10.87 -3.98 21.36
CA LEU A 39 -10.08 -3.62 22.53
C LEU A 39 -10.31 -4.57 23.71
N GLU A 40 -11.56 -4.92 23.99
CA GLU A 40 -11.90 -5.91 25.01
C GLU A 40 -11.25 -7.27 24.72
N GLY A 41 -11.38 -7.76 23.50
CA GLY A 41 -10.80 -9.04 23.11
C GLY A 41 -9.27 -9.04 23.17
N LEU A 42 -8.62 -7.93 22.81
CA LEU A 42 -7.16 -7.79 22.93
C LEU A 42 -6.72 -7.80 24.40
N ARG A 43 -7.44 -7.10 25.29
CA ARG A 43 -7.18 -7.13 26.75
C ARG A 43 -7.31 -8.54 27.34
N LYS A 44 -8.27 -9.33 26.84
CA LYS A 44 -8.54 -10.71 27.29
C LYS A 44 -7.67 -11.77 26.60
N SER A 45 -6.90 -11.40 25.57
CA SER A 45 -6.18 -12.37 24.74
C SER A 45 -5.00 -13.09 25.41
N GLY A 46 -4.58 -12.66 26.61
CA GLY A 46 -3.39 -13.15 27.30
C GLY A 46 -2.07 -12.78 26.62
N LYS A 47 -2.09 -12.16 25.43
CA LYS A 47 -0.88 -11.67 24.76
C LYS A 47 -0.49 -10.32 25.29
N ARG A 48 0.80 -10.14 25.59
CA ARG A 48 1.32 -8.82 25.93
C ARG A 48 1.21 -7.90 24.71
N ILE A 49 0.39 -6.87 24.84
CA ILE A 49 0.23 -5.80 23.87
C ILE A 49 0.29 -4.49 24.65
N ASP A 50 1.18 -3.59 24.26
CA ASP A 50 1.38 -2.32 24.94
C ASP A 50 0.53 -1.22 24.29
N LEU A 51 0.51 -1.18 22.95
CA LEU A 51 -0.29 -0.24 22.16
C LEU A 51 -1.09 -0.98 21.09
N PHE A 52 -2.35 -0.59 20.91
CA PHE A 52 -3.13 -0.96 19.73
C PHE A 52 -3.34 0.25 18.84
N THR A 53 -3.10 0.13 17.53
CA THR A 53 -3.34 1.20 16.57
C THR A 53 -4.28 0.77 15.46
N PHE A 54 -5.17 1.68 15.09
CA PHE A 54 -6.09 1.55 13.97
C PHE A 54 -6.31 2.91 13.32
N ILE A 55 -6.68 2.91 12.05
CA ILE A 55 -6.91 4.11 11.26
C ILE A 55 -8.41 4.25 10.98
N GLN A 56 -8.90 5.48 10.95
CA GLN A 56 -10.26 5.78 10.54
C GLN A 56 -10.40 5.65 9.02
N LYS A 57 -11.55 5.17 8.55
CA LYS A 57 -11.84 5.01 7.12
C LYS A 57 -12.32 6.31 6.49
N LEU A 58 -12.16 6.43 5.18
CA LEU A 58 -12.83 7.48 4.40
C LEU A 58 -14.35 7.21 4.35
N PRO A 59 -15.19 8.26 4.17
CA PRO A 59 -14.85 9.68 4.01
C PRO A 59 -14.63 10.41 5.35
N GLU A 60 -14.51 9.68 6.46
CA GLU A 60 -14.59 10.28 7.79
C GLU A 60 -13.21 10.84 8.17
N THR A 61 -13.07 12.16 8.09
CA THR A 61 -11.81 12.86 8.36
C THR A 61 -11.77 13.54 9.73
N SER A 62 -12.93 13.77 10.35
CA SER A 62 -13.02 14.29 11.72
C SER A 62 -12.85 13.18 12.75
N PRO A 63 -12.11 13.38 13.85
CA PRO A 63 -11.93 12.36 14.88
C PRO A 63 -13.26 11.89 15.49
N LYS A 64 -13.54 10.58 15.47
CA LYS A 64 -14.74 9.97 16.05
C LYS A 64 -14.57 9.41 17.45
N TYR A 65 -13.36 8.97 17.81
CA TYR A 65 -13.13 8.25 19.07
C TYR A 65 -12.31 9.08 20.07
N PRO A 66 -12.58 8.96 21.38
CA PRO A 66 -11.90 9.71 22.43
C PRO A 66 -10.56 9.07 22.83
N TYR A 67 -9.78 8.57 21.87
CA TYR A 67 -8.46 7.99 22.11
C TYR A 67 -7.34 8.94 21.66
N PRO A 68 -6.13 8.79 22.22
CA PRO A 68 -4.96 9.48 21.68
C PRO A 68 -4.82 9.19 20.19
N MET A 69 -4.56 10.25 19.41
CA MET A 69 -4.49 10.15 17.96
C MET A 69 -3.30 10.94 17.40
N GLU A 70 -2.91 10.55 16.20
CA GLU A 70 -2.03 11.31 15.33
C GLU A 70 -2.66 11.38 13.93
N TRP A 71 -2.29 12.40 13.15
CA TRP A 71 -2.71 12.50 11.76
C TRP A 71 -1.88 11.54 10.89
N ASP A 72 -2.55 10.61 10.22
CA ASP A 72 -2.00 9.86 9.09
C ASP A 72 -2.62 10.45 7.80
N ASN A 73 -2.20 9.97 6.64
CA ASN A 73 -2.73 10.47 5.38
C ASN A 73 -2.90 9.36 4.35
N PHE A 74 -3.91 9.52 3.51
CA PHE A 74 -4.13 8.75 2.31
C PHE A 74 -3.91 9.60 1.06
N ALA A 75 -3.40 8.97 0.00
CA ALA A 75 -3.58 9.46 -1.34
C ALA A 75 -4.90 8.91 -1.87
N ALA A 76 -5.97 9.70 -1.80
CA ALA A 76 -7.31 9.27 -2.16
C ALA A 76 -7.77 9.97 -3.44
N LEU A 77 -8.33 9.20 -4.36
CA LEU A 77 -9.03 9.69 -5.55
C LEU A 77 -10.52 9.45 -5.34
N PRO A 78 -11.36 10.49 -5.22
CA PRO A 78 -12.81 10.34 -5.30
C PRO A 78 -13.20 9.83 -6.68
N VAL A 79 -14.00 8.76 -6.72
CA VAL A 79 -14.48 8.11 -7.94
C VAL A 79 -15.99 8.18 -7.96
N SER A 80 -16.54 8.87 -8.98
CA SER A 80 -17.97 8.91 -9.30
C SER A 80 -18.24 8.07 -10.54
N THR A 81 -17.70 8.48 -11.68
CA THR A 81 -17.69 7.72 -12.94
C THR A 81 -16.29 7.73 -13.55
N PHE A 82 -16.01 6.80 -14.47
CA PHE A 82 -14.75 6.81 -15.21
C PHE A 82 -14.61 8.09 -16.05
N ASP A 83 -15.68 8.54 -16.70
CA ASP A 83 -15.66 9.72 -17.57
C ASP A 83 -15.42 11.00 -16.77
N HIS A 84 -16.02 11.13 -15.59
CA HIS A 84 -15.72 12.26 -14.71
C HIS A 84 -14.23 12.32 -14.34
N TRP A 85 -13.64 11.18 -13.99
CA TRP A 85 -12.19 11.11 -13.74
C TRP A 85 -11.39 11.50 -14.97
N TRP A 86 -11.71 10.89 -16.12
CA TRP A 86 -10.99 11.05 -17.37
C TRP A 86 -11.04 12.48 -17.92
N GLU A 87 -12.19 13.14 -17.80
CA GLU A 87 -12.44 14.44 -18.41
C GLU A 87 -12.15 15.61 -17.47
N GLN A 88 -12.39 15.45 -16.16
CA GLN A 88 -12.41 16.55 -15.21
C GLN A 88 -11.30 16.46 -14.15
N GLN A 89 -10.79 15.26 -13.81
CA GLN A 89 -9.84 15.10 -12.70
C GLN A 89 -8.38 14.91 -13.13
N ILE A 90 -8.12 14.65 -14.43
CA ILE A 90 -6.76 14.46 -14.96
C ILE A 90 -6.49 15.32 -16.19
N ASN A 91 -5.22 15.70 -16.38
CA ASN A 91 -4.81 16.52 -17.52
C ASN A 91 -4.56 15.70 -18.80
N ASN A 92 -4.38 16.40 -19.91
CA ASN A 92 -4.09 15.80 -21.23
C ASN A 92 -2.85 14.90 -21.21
N LYS A 93 -1.81 15.25 -20.45
CA LYS A 93 -0.58 14.46 -20.37
C LYS A 93 -0.84 13.10 -19.72
N THR A 94 -1.59 13.05 -18.63
CA THR A 94 -1.97 11.79 -17.96
C THR A 94 -2.84 10.92 -18.87
N ARG A 95 -3.84 11.51 -19.54
CA ARG A 95 -4.67 10.81 -20.53
C ARG A 95 -3.84 10.22 -21.67
N ASN A 96 -2.90 11.00 -22.20
CA ASN A 96 -2.02 10.55 -23.27
C ASN A 96 -1.09 9.40 -22.82
N ALA A 97 -0.61 9.43 -21.58
CA ALA A 97 0.18 8.33 -21.01
C ALA A 97 -0.65 7.04 -20.86
N ALA A 98 -1.91 7.13 -20.43
CA ALA A 98 -2.80 5.96 -20.38
C ALA A 98 -3.11 5.42 -21.79
N ARG A 99 -3.38 6.30 -22.76
CA ARG A 99 -3.58 5.91 -24.18
C ARG A 99 -2.32 5.37 -24.85
N GLN A 100 -1.13 5.76 -24.39
CA GLN A 100 0.14 5.31 -24.96
C GLN A 100 0.34 3.81 -24.77
N ALA A 101 -0.16 3.23 -23.68
CA ALA A 101 -0.10 1.79 -23.45
C ALA A 101 -0.87 1.05 -24.53
N ASP A 102 -2.13 1.44 -24.76
CA ASP A 102 -3.00 0.88 -25.79
C ASP A 102 -2.39 1.04 -27.20
N LYS A 103 -1.92 2.23 -27.55
CA LYS A 103 -1.21 2.49 -28.83
C LYS A 103 0.04 1.63 -29.02
N LYS A 104 0.65 1.15 -27.94
CA LYS A 104 1.82 0.27 -27.96
C LYS A 104 1.46 -1.20 -27.72
N GLY A 105 0.19 -1.58 -27.91
CA GLY A 105 -0.28 -2.96 -27.85
C GLY A 105 -0.48 -3.51 -26.44
N VAL A 106 -0.47 -2.67 -25.41
CA VAL A 106 -0.71 -3.11 -24.03
C VAL A 106 -2.21 -3.22 -23.78
N ILE A 107 -2.67 -4.43 -23.48
CA ILE A 107 -4.06 -4.72 -23.11
C ILE A 107 -4.15 -4.76 -21.58
N VAL A 108 -5.07 -4.00 -21.00
CA VAL A 108 -5.33 -4.00 -19.55
C VAL A 108 -6.72 -4.55 -19.27
N ARG A 109 -6.82 -5.49 -18.34
CA ARG A 109 -8.09 -6.13 -17.98
C ARG A 109 -8.07 -6.67 -16.55
N GLU A 110 -9.25 -6.80 -15.96
CA GLU A 110 -9.41 -7.61 -14.75
C GLU A 110 -9.14 -9.09 -15.06
N VAL A 111 -8.57 -9.80 -14.09
CA VAL A 111 -8.16 -11.20 -14.23
C VAL A 111 -8.54 -11.97 -12.96
N PRO A 112 -9.01 -13.22 -13.10
CA PRO A 112 -9.30 -14.06 -11.94
C PRO A 112 -8.01 -14.41 -11.19
N PHE A 113 -8.14 -14.75 -9.91
CA PHE A 113 -7.03 -15.28 -9.15
C PHE A 113 -6.84 -16.77 -9.45
N ASP A 114 -5.92 -17.08 -10.35
CA ASP A 114 -5.52 -18.42 -10.75
C ASP A 114 -3.99 -18.54 -10.84
N ASP A 115 -3.50 -19.75 -11.15
CA ASP A 115 -2.07 -20.01 -11.27
C ASP A 115 -1.41 -19.18 -12.39
N ALA A 116 -2.14 -18.83 -13.45
CA ALA A 116 -1.65 -18.02 -14.55
C ALA A 116 -1.41 -16.57 -14.11
N LEU A 117 -2.32 -15.98 -13.33
CA LEU A 117 -2.11 -14.69 -12.70
C LEU A 117 -0.90 -14.72 -11.77
N VAL A 118 -0.83 -15.70 -10.88
CA VAL A 118 0.26 -15.78 -9.90
C VAL A 118 1.61 -15.98 -10.59
N GLN A 119 1.66 -16.76 -11.68
CA GLN A 119 2.84 -16.90 -12.53
C GLN A 119 3.26 -15.55 -13.12
N GLY A 120 2.32 -14.79 -13.69
CA GLY A 120 2.59 -13.44 -14.19
C GLY A 120 3.09 -12.48 -13.11
N ILE A 121 2.50 -12.50 -11.91
CA ILE A 121 2.95 -11.71 -10.75
C ILE A 121 4.37 -12.10 -10.34
N TRP A 122 4.65 -13.40 -10.27
CA TRP A 122 5.96 -13.94 -9.93
C TRP A 122 7.03 -13.51 -10.93
N GLU A 123 6.74 -13.55 -12.23
CA GLU A 123 7.64 -13.05 -13.28
C GLU A 123 7.87 -11.54 -13.19
N VAL A 124 6.81 -10.75 -12.97
CA VAL A 124 6.93 -9.30 -12.74
C VAL A 124 7.81 -9.03 -11.52
N TYR A 125 7.66 -9.77 -10.42
CA TYR A 125 8.52 -9.60 -9.25
C TYR A 125 9.97 -9.99 -9.50
N ASN A 126 10.23 -11.01 -10.32
CA ASN A 126 11.57 -11.52 -10.60
C ASN A 126 12.29 -10.81 -11.77
N GLU A 127 11.68 -9.81 -12.40
CA GLU A 127 12.35 -9.05 -13.46
C GLU A 127 13.61 -8.31 -12.97
N SER A 128 13.60 -7.77 -11.73
CA SER A 128 14.75 -7.03 -11.22
C SER A 128 14.90 -7.11 -9.70
N PRO A 129 16.14 -7.30 -9.19
CA PRO A 129 16.44 -7.28 -7.76
C PRO A 129 16.33 -5.88 -7.14
N VAL A 130 16.28 -4.82 -7.96
CA VAL A 130 16.14 -3.43 -7.50
C VAL A 130 15.00 -2.74 -8.20
N ARG A 131 14.12 -2.12 -7.42
CA ARG A 131 13.03 -1.28 -7.92
C ARG A 131 13.08 0.09 -7.24
N GLN A 132 13.10 1.14 -8.07
CA GLN A 132 13.14 2.54 -7.61
C GLN A 132 14.28 2.83 -6.61
N GLY A 133 15.46 2.24 -6.84
CA GLY A 133 16.64 2.42 -5.99
C GLY A 133 16.59 1.69 -4.65
N LYS A 134 15.63 0.78 -4.46
CA LYS A 134 15.52 -0.07 -3.26
C LYS A 134 15.54 -1.55 -3.65
N PRO A 135 16.05 -2.44 -2.78
CA PRO A 135 15.90 -3.88 -2.98
C PRO A 135 14.43 -4.25 -3.16
N ASN A 136 14.14 -5.06 -4.16
CA ASN A 136 12.82 -5.59 -4.41
C ASN A 136 12.55 -6.72 -3.40
N ALA A 137 11.63 -6.48 -2.47
CA ALA A 137 11.34 -7.41 -1.37
C ALA A 137 10.74 -8.76 -1.84
N HIS A 138 10.23 -8.83 -3.07
CA HIS A 138 9.64 -10.04 -3.63
C HIS A 138 10.56 -10.77 -4.63
N TYR A 139 11.71 -10.18 -4.97
CA TYR A 139 12.67 -10.83 -5.87
C TYR A 139 13.29 -12.07 -5.23
N GLY A 140 13.42 -13.14 -6.01
CA GLY A 140 14.00 -14.42 -5.58
C GLY A 140 13.10 -15.28 -4.69
N LYS A 141 11.86 -14.86 -4.44
CA LYS A 141 10.88 -15.70 -3.73
C LYS A 141 10.37 -16.80 -4.66
N ASP A 142 10.09 -17.96 -4.08
CA ASP A 142 9.45 -19.07 -4.80
C ASP A 142 7.97 -18.78 -5.10
N PHE A 143 7.44 -19.48 -6.10
CA PHE A 143 6.05 -19.35 -6.55
C PHE A 143 5.05 -19.55 -5.41
N LYS A 144 5.23 -20.58 -4.57
CA LYS A 144 4.30 -20.91 -3.48
C LYS A 144 4.26 -19.81 -2.42
N THR A 145 5.38 -19.16 -2.15
CA THR A 145 5.44 -17.99 -1.27
C THR A 145 4.68 -16.81 -1.86
N ILE A 146 4.87 -16.49 -3.15
CA ILE A 146 4.13 -15.40 -3.81
C ILE A 146 2.63 -15.71 -3.86
N TYR A 147 2.25 -16.94 -4.20
CA TYR A 147 0.85 -17.39 -4.17
C TYR A 147 0.22 -17.09 -2.82
N ARG A 148 0.85 -17.51 -1.71
CA ARG A 148 0.32 -17.29 -0.36
C ARG A 148 0.23 -15.82 0.03
N GLU A 149 1.19 -14.98 -0.40
CA GLU A 149 1.17 -13.54 -0.14
C GLU A 149 0.04 -12.85 -0.92
N GLU A 150 -0.14 -13.20 -2.18
CA GLU A 150 -1.17 -12.62 -3.05
C GLU A 150 -2.57 -13.19 -2.77
N ALA A 151 -2.68 -14.39 -2.21
CA ALA A 151 -3.92 -15.00 -1.73
C ALA A 151 -4.51 -14.34 -0.46
N THR A 152 -3.89 -13.28 0.05
CA THR A 152 -4.46 -12.52 1.16
C THR A 152 -5.65 -11.69 0.70
N HIS A 153 -6.75 -11.66 1.47
CA HIS A 153 -7.93 -10.82 1.17
C HIS A 153 -8.62 -11.12 -0.19
N LEU A 154 -8.65 -12.38 -0.64
CA LEU A 154 -9.19 -12.74 -1.97
C LEU A 154 -10.66 -12.36 -2.16
N GLU A 155 -11.49 -12.57 -1.13
CA GLU A 155 -12.94 -12.30 -1.17
C GLU A 155 -13.26 -10.85 -1.52
N ASN A 156 -12.36 -9.93 -1.17
CA ASN A 156 -12.49 -8.50 -1.40
C ASN A 156 -11.34 -7.91 -2.23
N SER A 157 -10.74 -8.73 -3.11
CA SER A 157 -9.69 -8.30 -4.03
C SER A 157 -10.19 -8.16 -5.47
N ILE A 158 -9.59 -7.22 -6.20
CA ILE A 158 -9.69 -7.12 -7.66
C ILE A 158 -8.27 -7.16 -8.21
N PHE A 159 -8.00 -8.11 -9.11
CA PHE A 159 -6.72 -8.20 -9.80
C PHE A 159 -6.85 -7.65 -11.21
N ILE A 160 -5.90 -6.81 -11.60
CA ILE A 160 -5.84 -6.20 -12.92
C ILE A 160 -4.47 -6.51 -13.50
N GLY A 161 -4.43 -7.11 -14.68
CA GLY A 161 -3.20 -7.38 -15.41
C GLY A 161 -3.02 -6.43 -16.58
N ALA A 162 -1.78 -6.02 -16.85
CA ALA A 162 -1.35 -5.38 -18.09
C ALA A 162 -0.55 -6.38 -18.90
N PHE A 163 -0.98 -6.62 -20.13
CA PHE A 163 -0.45 -7.64 -21.03
C PHE A 163 0.12 -7.00 -22.27
N LEU A 164 1.31 -7.41 -22.68
CA LEU A 164 1.85 -7.17 -24.01
C LEU A 164 1.91 -8.52 -24.70
N ASP A 165 1.17 -8.64 -25.80
CA ASP A 165 0.84 -9.92 -26.43
C ASP A 165 0.18 -10.87 -25.39
N GLN A 166 0.79 -12.02 -25.11
CA GLN A 166 0.32 -12.97 -24.09
C GLN A 166 1.05 -12.82 -22.74
N LYS A 167 2.05 -11.93 -22.64
CA LYS A 167 2.89 -11.81 -21.44
C LYS A 167 2.39 -10.71 -20.51
N MET A 168 2.25 -11.03 -19.23
CA MET A 168 1.95 -10.03 -18.20
C MET A 168 3.18 -9.17 -17.92
N ILE A 169 3.06 -7.86 -18.13
CA ILE A 169 4.13 -6.87 -17.94
C ILE A 169 3.88 -5.97 -16.72
N GLY A 170 2.75 -6.15 -16.04
CA GLY A 170 2.43 -5.44 -14.81
C GLY A 170 1.07 -5.84 -14.27
N PHE A 171 0.82 -5.49 -13.01
CA PHE A 171 -0.44 -5.80 -12.36
C PHE A 171 -0.78 -4.79 -11.26
N ILE A 172 -2.06 -4.77 -10.89
CA ILE A 172 -2.59 -4.17 -9.68
C ILE A 172 -3.34 -5.23 -8.90
N LYS A 173 -3.19 -5.20 -7.57
CA LYS A 173 -4.13 -5.80 -6.62
C LYS A 173 -4.83 -4.69 -5.85
N LEU A 174 -6.13 -4.55 -6.03
CA LEU A 174 -6.99 -3.71 -5.21
C LEU A 174 -7.58 -4.55 -4.09
N VAL A 175 -7.70 -3.98 -2.89
CA VAL A 175 -8.47 -4.55 -1.79
C VAL A 175 -9.49 -3.53 -1.34
N TYR A 176 -10.78 -3.86 -1.51
CA TYR A 176 -11.87 -2.98 -1.08
C TYR A 176 -12.33 -3.32 0.34
N ASP A 177 -12.74 -2.31 1.09
CA ASP A 177 -13.25 -2.52 2.44
C ASP A 177 -14.65 -3.16 2.42
N GLU A 178 -15.06 -3.75 3.54
CA GLU A 178 -16.37 -4.43 3.70
C GLU A 178 -17.57 -3.54 3.28
N THR A 179 -17.46 -2.22 3.44
CA THR A 179 -18.52 -1.28 3.07
C THR A 179 -18.43 -0.77 1.64
N ARG A 180 -17.45 -1.24 0.86
CA ARG A 180 -17.13 -0.80 -0.51
C ARG A 180 -17.03 0.73 -0.63
N THR A 181 -16.67 1.41 0.45
CA THR A 181 -16.50 2.86 0.44
C THR A 181 -15.17 3.22 -0.21
N GLN A 182 -14.13 2.42 0.02
CA GLN A 182 -12.81 2.62 -0.55
C GLN A 182 -12.15 1.31 -0.99
N ALA A 183 -11.33 1.40 -2.04
CA ALA A 183 -10.42 0.36 -2.49
C ALA A 183 -8.98 0.83 -2.37
N GLY A 184 -8.15 0.09 -1.65
CA GLY A 184 -6.73 0.36 -1.55
C GLY A 184 -5.93 -0.38 -2.63
N LEU A 185 -5.01 0.32 -3.29
CA LEU A 185 -3.96 -0.25 -4.14
C LEU A 185 -2.93 -0.97 -3.26
N MET A 186 -3.16 -2.26 -3.01
CA MET A 186 -2.27 -3.08 -2.19
C MET A 186 -0.95 -3.34 -2.93
N ASN A 187 -1.05 -3.68 -4.21
CA ASN A 187 0.10 -3.89 -5.08
C ASN A 187 -0.15 -3.10 -6.38
N ILE A 188 0.89 -2.43 -6.87
CA ILE A 188 0.90 -1.79 -8.19
C ILE A 188 2.33 -1.85 -8.71
N VAL A 189 2.56 -2.76 -9.65
CA VAL A 189 3.90 -3.08 -10.14
C VAL A 189 3.87 -3.26 -11.65
N SER A 190 4.87 -2.70 -12.32
CA SER A 190 5.10 -2.96 -13.74
C SER A 190 6.57 -3.22 -13.99
N MET A 191 6.83 -3.99 -15.03
CA MET A 191 8.17 -4.29 -15.50
C MET A 191 8.89 -3.00 -15.92
N ILE A 192 10.14 -2.85 -15.47
CA ILE A 192 11.04 -1.75 -15.80
C ILE A 192 11.29 -1.70 -17.32
N GLY A 193 11.49 -2.85 -17.95
CA GLY A 193 11.76 -2.96 -19.40
C GLY A 193 10.61 -2.49 -20.29
N HIS A 194 9.40 -2.33 -19.74
CA HIS A 194 8.22 -1.87 -20.47
C HIS A 194 7.72 -0.50 -20.01
N ARG A 195 8.52 0.26 -19.24
CA ARG A 195 8.16 1.62 -18.78
C ARG A 195 7.87 2.59 -19.91
N ASP A 196 8.53 2.42 -21.05
CA ASP A 196 8.29 3.21 -22.27
C ASP A 196 6.86 3.07 -22.81
N LYS A 197 6.10 2.07 -22.34
CA LYS A 197 4.70 1.81 -22.72
C LYS A 197 3.69 2.35 -21.71
N ALA A 198 4.16 2.96 -20.62
CA ALA A 198 3.31 3.47 -19.55
C ALA A 198 2.26 2.46 -19.00
N PRO A 199 2.62 1.18 -18.76
CA PRO A 199 1.66 0.16 -18.27
C PRO A 199 1.02 0.56 -16.94
N THR A 200 1.75 1.23 -16.05
CA THR A 200 1.24 1.70 -14.75
C THR A 200 0.11 2.72 -14.91
N ASN A 201 0.17 3.61 -15.91
CA ASN A 201 -0.90 4.57 -16.17
C ASN A 201 -2.17 3.89 -16.66
N ALA A 202 -2.04 2.90 -17.54
CA ALA A 202 -3.17 2.12 -18.02
C ALA A 202 -3.78 1.24 -16.92
N LEU A 203 -2.96 0.64 -16.07
CA LEU A 203 -3.40 -0.08 -14.86
C LEU A 203 -4.23 0.82 -13.93
N VAL A 204 -3.78 2.05 -13.66
CA VAL A 204 -4.55 3.02 -12.85
C VAL A 204 -5.87 3.37 -13.52
N ALA A 205 -5.89 3.60 -14.83
CA ALA A 205 -7.12 3.87 -15.56
C ALA A 205 -8.13 2.71 -15.40
N GLN A 206 -7.68 1.46 -15.56
CA GLN A 206 -8.54 0.30 -15.32
C GLN A 206 -8.99 0.21 -13.86
N ALA A 207 -8.12 0.52 -12.89
CA ALA A 207 -8.49 0.52 -11.47
C ALA A 207 -9.60 1.54 -11.15
N VAL A 208 -9.57 2.72 -11.77
CA VAL A 208 -10.65 3.71 -11.65
C VAL A 208 -11.94 3.18 -12.25
N ARG A 209 -11.87 2.55 -13.44
CA ARG A 209 -13.03 1.92 -14.09
C ARG A 209 -13.65 0.84 -13.19
N SER A 210 -12.84 -0.08 -12.69
CA SER A 210 -13.25 -1.15 -11.77
C SER A 210 -13.91 -0.63 -10.50
N CYS A 211 -13.46 0.52 -9.97
CA CYS A 211 -14.07 1.18 -8.82
C CYS A 211 -15.42 1.82 -9.18
N ALA A 212 -15.48 2.55 -10.29
CA ALA A 212 -16.71 3.21 -10.75
C ALA A 212 -17.84 2.20 -11.02
N GLU A 213 -17.54 1.10 -11.72
CA GLU A 213 -18.50 0.03 -12.03
C GLU A 213 -19.08 -0.64 -10.77
N ARG A 214 -18.32 -0.63 -9.67
CA ARG A 214 -18.73 -1.23 -8.38
C ARG A 214 -19.27 -0.22 -7.37
N GLY A 215 -19.39 1.06 -7.75
CA GLY A 215 -19.82 2.13 -6.84
C GLY A 215 -18.84 2.40 -5.70
N ILE A 216 -17.55 2.05 -5.85
CA ILE A 216 -16.52 2.31 -4.85
C ILE A 216 -16.11 3.77 -4.95
N ARG A 217 -16.39 4.54 -3.88
CA ARG A 217 -16.29 6.00 -3.89
C ARG A 217 -14.86 6.54 -3.81
N TYR A 218 -13.90 5.76 -3.31
CA TYR A 218 -12.52 6.19 -3.16
C TYR A 218 -11.52 5.13 -3.61
N LEU A 219 -10.64 5.47 -4.55
CA LEU A 219 -9.44 4.69 -4.84
C LEU A 219 -8.28 5.26 -4.02
N VAL A 220 -7.61 4.42 -3.24
CA VAL A 220 -6.56 4.84 -2.29
C VAL A 220 -5.21 4.27 -2.68
N TYR A 221 -4.25 5.13 -2.99
CA TYR A 221 -2.86 4.75 -3.28
C TYR A 221 -1.97 4.90 -2.04
N SER A 222 -2.24 4.10 -1.00
CA SER A 222 -1.48 4.13 0.26
C SER A 222 -1.35 5.56 0.80
N ASN A 223 -0.23 5.92 1.42
CA ASN A 223 0.00 7.26 1.96
C ASN A 223 0.39 8.25 0.87
N PHE A 224 -0.13 9.47 0.94
CA PHE A 224 0.26 10.56 0.06
C PHE A 224 1.70 11.01 0.33
N ALA A 225 2.02 11.30 1.59
CA ALA A 225 3.36 11.67 2.04
C ALA A 225 3.94 10.61 2.98
N TYR A 226 5.22 10.27 2.76
CA TYR A 226 5.98 9.38 3.61
C TYR A 226 7.04 10.17 4.40
N GLY A 227 6.86 10.26 5.71
CA GLY A 227 7.77 11.01 6.59
C GLY A 227 7.80 12.51 6.30
N LYS A 228 8.97 13.14 6.47
CA LYS A 228 9.19 14.59 6.25
C LYS A 228 9.48 14.95 4.78
N LYS A 229 9.30 14.03 3.83
CA LYS A 229 9.52 14.29 2.42
C LYS A 229 8.48 15.27 1.89
N GLN A 230 8.91 16.45 1.45
CA GLN A 230 8.01 17.45 0.89
C GLN A 230 7.56 17.13 -0.55
N ARG A 231 8.34 16.38 -1.34
CA ARG A 231 7.95 15.97 -2.71
C ARG A 231 8.82 14.83 -3.22
N ASP A 232 8.22 13.83 -3.86
CA ASP A 232 8.94 12.83 -4.65
C ASP A 232 8.16 12.44 -5.92
N SER A 233 8.81 11.73 -6.84
CA SER A 233 8.22 11.35 -8.14
C SER A 233 6.92 10.53 -8.01
N LEU A 234 6.76 9.82 -6.88
CA LEU A 234 5.55 9.07 -6.58
C LEU A 234 4.40 10.00 -6.18
N SER A 235 4.69 11.05 -5.40
CA SER A 235 3.72 12.09 -5.04
C SER A 235 3.23 12.84 -6.29
N ASP A 236 4.14 13.22 -7.19
CA ASP A 236 3.77 13.84 -8.47
C ASP A 236 2.94 12.89 -9.37
N PHE A 237 3.26 11.59 -9.38
CA PHE A 237 2.46 10.60 -10.11
C PHE A 237 1.04 10.52 -9.55
N LYS A 238 0.88 10.52 -8.23
CA LYS A 238 -0.42 10.51 -7.55
C LYS A 238 -1.24 11.74 -7.92
N GLU A 239 -0.68 12.94 -7.76
CA GLU A 239 -1.34 14.20 -8.11
C GLU A 239 -1.78 14.23 -9.58
N ARG A 240 -0.91 13.80 -10.50
CA ARG A 240 -1.23 13.78 -11.95
C ARG A 240 -2.37 12.84 -12.32
N ASN A 241 -2.62 11.81 -11.51
CA ASN A 241 -3.75 10.88 -11.69
C ASN A 241 -4.99 11.29 -10.86
N GLY A 242 -4.98 12.47 -10.25
CA GLY A 242 -6.11 13.01 -9.50
C GLY A 242 -6.18 12.57 -8.04
N PHE A 243 -5.18 11.83 -7.54
CA PHE A 243 -5.11 11.51 -6.12
C PHE A 243 -4.74 12.77 -5.33
N GLN A 244 -5.45 12.98 -4.24
CA GLN A 244 -5.30 14.10 -3.35
C GLN A 244 -4.97 13.61 -1.94
N ARG A 245 -4.25 14.46 -1.20
CA ARG A 245 -3.94 14.19 0.20
C ARG A 245 -5.21 14.33 1.04
N VAL A 246 -5.57 13.27 1.74
CA VAL A 246 -6.64 13.30 2.75
C VAL A 246 -6.04 12.88 4.08
N ASP A 247 -6.00 13.82 5.03
CA ASP A 247 -5.55 13.54 6.38
C ASP A 247 -6.66 12.80 7.15
N VAL A 248 -6.30 11.72 7.82
CA VAL A 248 -7.22 10.85 8.54
C VAL A 248 -6.71 10.55 9.95
N PRO A 249 -7.60 10.42 10.95
CA PRO A 249 -7.21 10.06 12.30
C PRO A 249 -6.62 8.64 12.35
N ARG A 250 -5.41 8.51 12.90
CA ARG A 250 -4.86 7.24 13.38
C ARG A 250 -4.83 7.25 14.89
N TYR A 251 -5.53 6.29 15.48
CA TYR A 251 -5.64 6.15 16.93
C TYR A 251 -4.56 5.24 17.49
N TYR A 252 -4.17 5.52 18.72
CA TYR A 252 -3.24 4.75 19.53
C TYR A 252 -3.86 4.54 20.91
N VAL A 253 -4.37 3.34 21.15
CA VAL A 253 -4.99 2.96 22.41
C VAL A 253 -3.94 2.27 23.29
N PRO A 254 -3.55 2.88 24.42
CA PRO A 254 -2.69 2.21 25.40
C PRO A 254 -3.43 1.04 26.03
N LEU A 255 -2.86 -0.16 25.94
CA LEU A 255 -3.35 -1.35 26.64
C LEU A 255 -2.52 -1.69 27.88
N SER A 256 -1.39 -1.00 28.07
CA SER A 256 -0.54 -1.11 29.26
C SER A 256 0.02 0.26 29.69
N ARG A 257 0.51 0.35 30.93
CA ARG A 257 1.22 1.56 31.42
C ARG A 257 2.45 1.87 30.59
N ILE A 258 3.15 0.83 30.11
CA ILE A 258 4.29 0.96 29.20
C ILE A 258 3.83 1.56 27.87
N GLY A 259 2.69 1.11 27.33
CA GLY A 259 2.12 1.67 26.11
C GLY A 259 1.75 3.14 26.25
N TRP A 260 1.18 3.52 27.39
CA TRP A 260 0.84 4.92 27.67
C TRP A 260 2.08 5.81 27.66
N ALA A 261 3.14 5.39 28.37
CA ALA A 261 4.42 6.10 28.38
C ALA A 261 5.06 6.12 26.99
N ALA A 262 5.04 4.99 26.28
CA ALA A 262 5.59 4.88 24.93
C ALA A 262 4.93 5.85 23.95
N PHE A 263 3.60 5.99 24.01
CA PHE A 263 2.88 6.96 23.17
C PHE A 263 3.26 8.40 23.53
N ARG A 264 3.23 8.75 24.83
CA ARG A 264 3.56 10.10 25.32
C ARG A 264 4.99 10.53 24.96
N LEU A 265 5.93 9.59 24.99
CA LEU A 265 7.33 9.81 24.64
C LEU A 265 7.61 9.65 23.14
N GLY A 266 6.60 9.30 22.32
CA GLY A 266 6.74 9.10 20.88
C GLY A 266 7.53 7.85 20.47
N LEU A 267 7.77 6.91 21.39
CA LEU A 267 8.55 5.68 21.15
C LEU A 267 7.84 4.67 20.23
N HIS A 268 6.58 4.93 19.88
CA HIS A 268 5.83 4.15 18.90
C HIS A 268 6.16 4.51 17.45
N LYS A 269 6.85 5.63 17.22
CA LYS A 269 7.27 6.09 15.89
C LYS A 269 8.53 5.35 15.44
N ASN A 270 8.78 5.32 14.13
CA ASN A 270 10.04 4.76 13.67
C ASN A 270 11.17 5.71 14.06
N PHE A 271 12.34 5.15 14.41
CA PHE A 271 13.52 5.95 14.73
C PHE A 271 13.85 6.98 13.62
N ALA A 272 13.61 6.61 12.36
CA ALA A 272 13.78 7.50 11.22
C ALA A 272 12.90 8.76 11.29
N ASP A 273 11.71 8.69 11.89
CA ASP A 273 10.77 9.82 11.96
C ASP A 273 11.25 10.90 12.95
N HIS A 274 12.13 10.53 13.89
CA HIS A 274 12.76 11.46 14.83
C HIS A 274 13.95 12.22 14.21
N LEU A 275 14.51 11.74 13.11
CA LEU A 275 15.67 12.38 12.46
C LEU A 275 15.25 13.57 11.58
N PRO A 276 16.08 14.62 11.47
CA PRO A 276 15.90 15.69 10.48
C PRO A 276 16.00 15.16 9.03
N GLU A 277 15.25 15.74 8.10
CA GLU A 277 15.21 15.27 6.70
C GLU A 277 16.58 15.32 5.98
N PRO A 278 17.48 16.31 6.20
CA PRO A 278 18.80 16.31 5.58
C PRO A 278 19.67 15.10 5.96
N LEU A 279 19.57 14.67 7.24
CA LEU A 279 20.26 13.47 7.74
C LEU A 279 19.66 12.20 7.12
N LEU A 280 18.33 12.11 7.02
CA LEU A 280 17.66 11.00 6.36
C LEU A 280 18.01 10.93 4.87
N ALA A 281 18.09 12.06 4.18
CA ALA A 281 18.48 12.12 2.77
C ALA A 281 19.89 11.56 2.57
N ARG A 282 20.87 11.98 3.38
CA ARG A 282 22.24 11.45 3.33
C ARG A 282 22.30 9.95 3.60
N LEU A 283 21.60 9.47 4.64
CA LEU A 283 21.55 8.04 4.95
C LEU A 283 20.92 7.22 3.82
N ARG A 284 19.91 7.76 3.12
CA ARG A 284 19.30 7.11 1.96
C ARG A 284 20.28 7.01 0.79
N GLU A 285 21.05 8.06 0.50
CA GLU A 285 22.06 8.04 -0.57
C GLU A 285 23.19 7.06 -0.26
N VAL A 286 23.72 7.04 0.97
CA VAL A 286 24.72 6.06 1.41
C VAL A 286 24.17 4.63 1.27
N ARG A 287 22.94 4.40 1.72
CA ARG A 287 22.29 3.09 1.60
C ARG A 287 22.10 2.67 0.14
N LYS A 288 21.70 3.60 -0.73
CA LYS A 288 21.54 3.36 -2.17
C LYS A 288 22.88 3.01 -2.82
N ALA A 289 23.94 3.76 -2.52
CA ALA A 289 25.30 3.49 -3.00
C ALA A 289 25.81 2.12 -2.53
N TRP A 290 25.54 1.76 -1.26
CA TRP A 290 25.91 0.45 -0.73
C TRP A 290 25.21 -0.71 -1.44
N TYR A 291 23.90 -0.64 -1.67
CA TYR A 291 23.20 -1.67 -2.42
C TYR A 291 23.68 -1.75 -3.87
N ASN A 292 23.87 -0.61 -4.54
CA ASN A 292 24.41 -0.59 -5.90
C ASN A 292 25.78 -1.27 -5.96
N ARG A 293 26.68 -0.99 -5.01
CA ARG A 293 28.00 -1.63 -4.94
C ARG A 293 27.92 -3.12 -4.64
N LYS A 294 27.05 -3.54 -3.71
CA LYS A 294 26.83 -4.95 -3.39
C LYS A 294 26.28 -5.73 -4.59
N LEU A 295 25.45 -5.09 -5.41
CA LEU A 295 24.91 -5.68 -6.64
C LEU A 295 25.98 -5.79 -7.73
N LEU A 296 26.78 -4.75 -7.96
CA LEU A 296 27.89 -4.81 -8.91
C LEU A 296 28.84 -5.98 -8.58
N LEU A 297 29.21 -6.13 -7.31
CA LEU A 297 30.03 -7.25 -6.83
C LEU A 297 29.37 -8.63 -6.98
N ALA A 298 28.04 -8.72 -6.99
CA ALA A 298 27.33 -9.97 -7.23
C ALA A 298 27.26 -10.34 -8.72
N THR A 299 27.21 -9.34 -9.61
CA THR A 299 27.25 -9.55 -11.07
C THR A 299 28.65 -9.87 -11.61
N GLU A 300 29.71 -9.37 -10.95
CA GLU A 300 31.11 -9.66 -11.33
C GLU A 300 31.61 -11.04 -10.86
N GLY A 301 30.85 -11.71 -9.97
CA GLY A 301 31.18 -13.03 -9.43
C GLY A 301 30.27 -14.17 -9.93
N SER A 302 29.49 -13.94 -10.99
CA SER A 302 28.61 -14.94 -11.64
C SER A 302 29.14 -15.33 -13.02
#